data_AF-A0A7W1HBV1-F1
#
_entry.id   AF-A0A7W1HBV1-F1
#
_cell.length_a   1.000
_cell.length_b   1.000
_cell.length_c   1.000
_cell.angle_alpha   90.00
_cell.angle_beta   90.00
_cell.angle_gamma   90.00
#
_symmetry.space_group_name_H-M   'P 1'
#
loop_
_entity.id
_entity.type
_entity.pdbx_description
1 polymer ?
#
loop_
_entity_poly.entity_id
_entity_poly.type
_entity_poly.pdbx_seq_one_letter_code
_entity_poly.pdbx_strand_id
1 'polypeptide(L)' 'MSNPKEPVRITLTNDQKAQIRSQTGKDAEALEFSVQELEDRIAPMKPRP' A
#
# COMPACT_ATOMS: atom_id res chain seq x y z
N MET A 1 -14.05 15.95 2.50
CA MET A 1 -12.64 16.13 2.10
C MET A 1 -11.86 15.08 2.87
N SER A 2 -11.35 14.06 2.20
CA SER A 2 -10.53 13.02 2.85
C SER A 2 -9.22 13.64 3.32
N ASN A 3 -8.76 13.31 4.52
CA ASN A 3 -7.53 13.88 5.06
C ASN A 3 -6.33 13.18 4.39
N PRO A 4 -5.35 13.88 3.79
CA PRO A 4 -4.27 13.25 3.02
C PRO A 4 -3.36 12.34 3.86
N LYS A 5 -3.35 12.55 5.19
CA LYS A 5 -2.64 11.72 6.18
C LYS A 5 -3.49 10.59 6.76
N GLU A 6 -4.73 10.44 6.32
CA GLU A 6 -5.60 9.36 6.78
C GLU A 6 -5.02 8.01 6.38
N PRO A 7 -4.83 7.07 7.33
CA PRO A 7 -4.29 5.76 7.02
C PRO A 7 -5.37 4.89 6.34
N VAL A 8 -5.05 4.37 5.17
CA VAL A 8 -5.81 3.37 4.44
C VAL A 8 -5.19 2.00 4.72
N ARG A 9 -5.97 1.12 5.36
CA ARG A 9 -5.54 -0.24 5.71
C ARG A 9 -6.09 -1.27 4.73
N ILE A 10 -5.20 -2.07 4.16
CA ILE A 10 -5.52 -3.16 3.24
C ILE A 10 -5.16 -4.48 3.92
N THR A 11 -6.17 -5.23 4.35
CA THR A 11 -5.98 -6.56 4.95
C THR A 11 -5.49 -7.54 3.89
N LEU A 12 -4.43 -8.28 4.22
CA LEU A 12 -3.82 -9.24 3.31
C LEU A 12 -4.61 -10.55 3.28
N THR A 13 -4.71 -11.17 2.11
CA THR A 13 -5.23 -12.53 1.99
C THR A 13 -4.21 -13.55 2.48
N ASN A 14 -4.65 -14.76 2.84
CA ASN A 14 -3.75 -15.81 3.32
C ASN A 14 -2.59 -16.10 2.34
N ASP A 15 -2.87 -16.11 1.04
CA ASP A 15 -1.83 -16.33 0.01
C ASP A 15 -0.80 -15.20 -0.01
N GLN A 16 -1.25 -13.95 0.11
CA GLN A 16 -0.35 -12.79 0.18
C GLN A 16 0.50 -12.81 1.46
N LYS A 17 -0.08 -13.20 2.60
CA LYS A 17 0.66 -13.36 3.86
C LYS A 17 1.74 -14.43 3.73
N ALA A 18 1.40 -15.59 3.15
CA ALA A 18 2.36 -16.67 2.90
C ALA A 18 3.50 -16.21 1.98
N GLN A 19 3.17 -15.45 0.93
CA GLN A 19 4.16 -14.89 0.01
C GLN A 19 5.09 -13.87 0.68
N ILE A 20 4.57 -13.00 1.56
CA ILE A 20 5.39 -12.05 2.32
C ILE A 20 6.31 -12.78 3.29
N ARG A 21 5.79 -13.77 4.02
CA ARG A 21 6.59 -14.59 4.94
C ARG A 21 7.70 -15.33 4.21
N SER A 22 7.41 -15.90 3.04
CA SER A 22 8.39 -16.60 2.21
C SER A 22 9.53 -15.68 1.76
N GLN A 23 9.22 -14.43 1.38
CA GLN A 23 10.22 -13.49 0.85
C GLN A 23 10.98 -12.70 1.94
N THR A 24 10.34 -12.44 3.08
CA THR A 24 10.87 -11.52 4.11
C THR A 24 11.18 -12.19 5.44
N GLY A 25 10.72 -13.43 5.64
CA GLY A 25 10.80 -14.16 6.91
C GLY A 25 9.88 -13.62 8.01
N LYS A 26 9.01 -12.64 7.70
CA LYS A 26 8.13 -11.97 8.66
C LYS A 26 6.67 -12.20 8.33
N ASP A 27 5.86 -12.37 9.37
CA ASP A 27 4.40 -12.39 9.23
C ASP A 27 3.87 -10.94 9.15
N ALA A 28 2.92 -10.71 8.25
CA ALA A 28 2.26 -9.42 8.06
C ALA A 28 0.75 -9.64 7.94
N GLU A 29 -0.04 -8.79 8.59
CA GLU A 29 -1.51 -8.91 8.61
C GLU A 29 -2.20 -7.99 7.61
N ALA A 30 -1.67 -6.78 7.46
CA ALA A 30 -2.22 -5.74 6.60
C ALA A 30 -1.09 -4.82 6.13
N LEU A 31 -1.36 -4.10 5.03
CA LEU A 31 -0.56 -2.97 4.59
C LEU A 31 -1.29 -1.69 4.97
N GLU A 32 -0.55 -0.69 5.46
CA GLU A 32 -1.07 0.62 5.78
C GLU A 32 -0.39 1.66 4.88
N PHE A 33 -1.21 2.48 4.23
CA PHE A 33 -0.78 3.53 3.32
C PHE A 33 -1.44 4.85 3.71
N SER A 34 -0.89 5.98 3.31
CA SER A 34 -1.62 7.26 3.39
C SER A 34 -2.42 7.48 2.11
N VAL A 35 -3.52 8.24 2.17
CA VAL A 35 -4.27 8.65 0.97
C VAL A 35 -3.35 9.33 -0.04
N GLN A 36 -2.47 10.22 0.43
CA GLN A 36 -1.50 10.90 -0.42
C GLN A 36 -0.58 9.92 -1.16
N GLU A 37 -0.08 8.89 -0.48
CA GLU A 37 0.79 7.89 -1.12
C GLU A 37 0.04 7.10 -2.20
N LEU A 38 -1.23 6.78 -1.97
CA LEU A 38 -2.05 6.11 -2.97
C LEU A 38 -2.30 7.02 -4.19
N GLU A 39 -2.60 8.29 -3.97
CA GLU A 39 -2.80 9.29 -5.02
C GLU A 39 -1.53 9.49 -5.86
N ASP A 40 -0.36 9.59 -5.23
CA ASP A 40 0.93 9.76 -5.92
C ASP A 40 1.27 8.55 -6.81
N ARG A 41 0.85 7.34 -6.43
CA ARG A 41 1.07 6.11 -7.21
C ARG A 41 0.16 5.96 -8.42
N ILE A 42 -1.06 6.51 -8.35
CA ILE A 42 -2.03 6.48 -9.46
C ILE A 42 -1.94 7.73 -10.35
N ALA A 43 -1.29 8.79 -9.86
CA ALA A 43 -1.15 10.03 -10.61
C ALA A 43 -0.46 9.74 -11.95
N PRO A 44 -1.01 10.23 -13.08
CA PRO A 44 -0.37 10.07 -14.37
C PRO A 44 1.02 10.69 -14.31
N MET A 45 2.03 9.94 -14.78
CA MET A 45 3.39 10.46 -14.88
C MET A 45 3.35 11.77 -15.65
N LYS A 46 3.80 12.86 -15.03
CA LYS A 46 3.90 14.17 -15.70
C LYS A 46 4.68 13.94 -17.01
N PRO A 47 4.16 14.37 -18.17
CA PRO A 47 4.92 14.29 -19.40
C PRO A 47 6.26 14.97 -19.16
N ARG A 48 7.36 14.28 -19.48
CA ARG A 48 8.68 14.90 -19.45
C ARG A 48 8.67 16.09 -20.42
N PRO A 49 9.22 17.26 -20.01
CA PRO A 49 9.36 18.40 -20.90
C PRO A 49 10.29 18.07 -22.08
#